data_AF-A0A5J9U5V3-F1
#
_entry.id   AF-A0A5J9U5V3-F1
#
_cell.length_a   1.000
_cell.length_b   1.000
_cell.length_c   1.000
_cell.angle_alpha   90.00
_cell.angle_beta   90.00
_cell.angle_gamma   90.00
#
_symmetry.space_group_name_H-M   'P 1'
#
loop_
_entity.id
_entity.type
_entity.pdbx_description
1 polymer ?
#
loop_
_entity_poly.entity_id
_entity_poly.type
_entity_poly.pdbx_seq_one_letter_code
_entity_poly.pdbx_strand_id
1 'polypeptide(L)'
;MEKDEIRRFDSFQAFEEICSLTEQNKVDFVLLGGNLFHENKLSCSTLVKSIEILRRYCLNDQSVKFQVVGDLDNLSAIDILSACNLVNYFGKMDLGGSGVGQIAVYPVLIKKGMTSVALYGLGTIRDERLNRMFRTPHSVQWMRPGTQDAESVSDCFNILVLHQNRIKTNPKSAINEHECLIEP
;
A
#
# COMPACT_ATOMS: atom_id res chain seq x y z
N MET A 1 3.82 -13.48 -19.05
CA MET A 1 5.16 -12.86 -19.09
C MET A 1 6.26 -13.80 -18.60
N GLU A 2 6.14 -14.46 -17.44
CA GLU A 2 7.21 -15.34 -16.91
C GLU A 2 7.53 -16.57 -17.80
N LYS A 3 6.57 -17.02 -18.63
CA LYS A 3 6.75 -18.14 -19.55
C LYS A 3 7.41 -17.76 -20.88
N ASP A 4 7.62 -16.47 -21.12
CA ASP A 4 8.23 -15.97 -22.36
C ASP A 4 9.74 -16.21 -22.35
N GLU A 5 10.31 -16.78 -23.41
CA GLU A 5 11.74 -17.13 -23.42
C GLU A 5 12.66 -15.92 -23.33
N ILE A 6 12.24 -14.78 -23.87
CA ILE A 6 13.03 -13.56 -23.99
C ILE A 6 12.73 -12.63 -22.81
N ARG A 7 11.44 -12.40 -22.51
CA ARG A 7 10.98 -11.33 -21.60
C ARG A 7 10.73 -11.78 -20.16
N ARG A 8 10.93 -13.07 -19.84
CA ARG A 8 10.66 -13.61 -18.49
C ARG A 8 11.45 -12.96 -17.37
N PHE A 9 12.55 -12.27 -17.68
CA PHE A 9 13.42 -11.67 -16.68
C PHE A 9 13.22 -10.15 -16.53
N ASP A 10 12.54 -9.50 -17.46
CA ASP A 10 12.39 -8.04 -17.50
C ASP A 10 11.82 -7.49 -16.18
N SER A 11 10.76 -8.12 -15.66
CA SER A 11 10.13 -7.69 -14.41
C SER A 11 11.06 -7.82 -13.20
N PHE A 12 11.87 -8.89 -13.15
CA PHE A 12 12.81 -9.09 -12.05
C PHE A 12 14.00 -8.15 -12.14
N GLN A 13 14.51 -7.89 -13.34
CA GLN A 13 15.62 -6.97 -13.56
C GLN A 13 15.22 -5.54 -13.21
N ALA A 14 14.04 -5.10 -13.65
CA ALA A 14 13.51 -3.78 -13.29
C ALA A 14 13.28 -3.66 -11.78
N PHE A 15 12.74 -4.70 -11.14
CA PHE A 15 12.53 -4.68 -9.68
C PHE A 15 13.86 -4.65 -8.91
N GLU A 16 14.86 -5.42 -9.34
CA GLU A 16 16.20 -5.41 -8.77
C GLU A 16 16.90 -4.05 -8.96
N GLU A 17 16.74 -3.41 -10.12
CA GLU A 17 17.26 -2.06 -10.37
C GLU A 17 16.68 -1.05 -9.38
N ILE A 18 15.35 -1.06 -9.18
CA ILE A 18 14.69 -0.21 -8.18
C ILE A 18 15.30 -0.43 -6.79
N CYS A 19 15.44 -1.68 -6.36
CA CYS A 19 16.05 -2.00 -5.07
C CYS A 19 17.51 -1.54 -4.97
N SER A 20 18.32 -1.72 -6.02
CA SER A 20 19.71 -1.24 -6.04
C SER A 20 19.78 0.28 -5.91
N LEU A 21 18.90 1.02 -6.60
CA LEU A 21 18.81 2.48 -6.48
C LEU A 21 18.44 2.92 -5.06
N THR A 22 17.61 2.17 -4.34
CA THR A 22 17.22 2.52 -2.96
C THR A 22 18.40 2.49 -2.00
N GLU A 23 19.29 1.49 -2.14
CA GLU A 23 20.53 1.39 -1.37
C GLU A 23 21.52 2.49 -1.75
N GLN A 24 21.74 2.70 -3.05
CA GLN A 24 22.64 3.74 -3.57
C GLN A 24 22.26 5.14 -3.07
N ASN A 25 20.96 5.45 -3.06
CA ASN A 25 20.44 6.74 -2.61
C ASN A 25 20.21 6.82 -1.09
N LYS A 26 20.44 5.74 -0.34
CA LYS A 26 20.26 5.66 1.12
C LYS A 26 18.88 6.15 1.57
N VAL A 27 17.84 5.69 0.87
CA VAL A 27 16.46 6.07 1.19
C VAL A 27 16.03 5.49 2.53
N ASP A 28 15.11 6.15 3.24
CA ASP A 28 14.61 5.68 4.54
C ASP A 28 13.64 4.49 4.41
N PHE A 29 12.81 4.49 3.36
CA PHE A 29 11.88 3.41 3.06
C PHE A 29 11.47 3.44 1.58
N VAL A 30 10.92 2.33 1.10
CA VAL A 30 10.31 2.19 -0.23
C VAL A 30 8.79 2.13 -0.07
N LEU A 31 8.08 2.94 -0.86
CA LEU A 31 6.61 2.98 -0.86
C LEU A 31 6.08 2.48 -2.20
N LEU A 32 5.39 1.34 -2.18
CA LEU A 32 4.84 0.70 -3.37
C LEU A 32 3.33 0.92 -3.45
N GLY A 33 2.85 1.42 -4.59
CA GLY A 33 1.45 1.78 -4.82
C GLY A 33 0.53 0.63 -5.22
N GLY A 34 0.92 -0.63 -5.00
CA GLY A 34 0.18 -1.82 -5.43
C GLY A 34 0.77 -2.49 -6.68
N ASN A 35 0.12 -3.57 -7.13
CA ASN A 35 0.53 -4.37 -8.29
C ASN A 35 2.00 -4.84 -8.29
N LEU A 36 2.56 -5.17 -7.13
CA LEU A 36 3.88 -5.79 -7.05
C LEU A 36 3.97 -7.10 -7.87
N PHE A 37 2.85 -7.80 -7.98
CA PHE A 37 2.73 -9.04 -8.74
C PHE A 37 1.65 -8.93 -9.82
N HIS A 38 1.94 -9.50 -10.99
CA HIS A 38 1.00 -9.53 -12.12
C HIS A 38 -0.17 -10.51 -11.90
N GLU A 39 0.09 -11.61 -11.20
CA GLU A 39 -0.89 -12.66 -10.93
C GLU A 39 -1.10 -12.82 -9.42
N ASN A 40 -2.36 -13.03 -9.00
CA ASN A 40 -2.69 -13.31 -7.61
C ASN A 40 -2.12 -14.65 -7.13
N LYS A 41 -2.06 -15.64 -8.04
CA LYS A 41 -1.48 -16.95 -7.78
C LYS A 41 -0.08 -17.00 -8.39
N LEU A 42 0.93 -16.74 -7.55
CA LEU A 42 2.31 -16.76 -7.99
C LEU A 42 2.83 -18.17 -8.27
N SER A 43 3.76 -18.26 -9.22
CA SER A 43 4.65 -19.40 -9.32
C SER A 43 5.66 -19.38 -8.16
N CYS A 44 6.15 -20.56 -7.74
CA CYS A 44 7.21 -20.64 -6.74
C CYS A 44 8.47 -19.89 -7.19
N SER A 45 8.78 -19.93 -8.48
CA SER A 45 9.90 -19.19 -9.09
C SER A 45 9.79 -17.69 -8.86
N THR A 46 8.63 -17.09 -9.17
CA THR A 46 8.40 -15.66 -8.96
C THR A 46 8.51 -15.27 -7.49
N LEU A 47 7.90 -16.06 -6.60
CA LEU A 47 7.95 -15.78 -5.17
C LEU A 47 9.38 -15.86 -4.61
N VAL A 48 10.10 -16.94 -4.91
CA VAL A 48 11.49 -17.16 -4.44
C VAL A 48 12.40 -16.04 -4.93
N LYS A 49 12.32 -15.68 -6.22
CA LYS A 49 13.16 -14.64 -6.80
C LYS A 49 12.86 -13.26 -6.23
N SER A 50 11.59 -12.96 -5.95
CA SER A 50 11.20 -11.70 -5.30
C SER A 50 11.72 -11.62 -3.87
N ILE A 51 11.62 -12.73 -3.12
CA ILE A 51 12.22 -12.84 -1.79
C ILE A 51 13.73 -12.66 -1.86
N GLU A 52 14.42 -13.30 -2.81
CA GLU A 52 15.87 -13.16 -2.98
C GLU A 52 16.29 -11.69 -3.19
N ILE A 53 15.61 -10.98 -4.09
CA ILE A 53 15.88 -9.55 -4.35
C ILE A 53 15.63 -8.72 -3.08
N LEU A 54 14.47 -8.88 -2.43
CA LEU A 54 14.16 -8.15 -1.19
C LEU A 54 15.16 -8.45 -0.08
N ARG A 55 15.60 -9.70 0.06
CA ARG A 55 16.62 -10.08 1.05
C ARG A 55 17.99 -9.50 0.75
N ARG A 56 18.33 -9.30 -0.53
CA ARG A 56 19.61 -8.73 -0.93
C ARG A 56 19.72 -7.25 -0.59
N TYR A 57 18.65 -6.48 -0.81
CA TYR A 57 18.71 -5.01 -0.74
C TYR A 57 17.96 -4.39 0.45
N CYS A 58 16.95 -5.08 1.02
CA CYS A 58 16.09 -4.51 2.06
C CYS A 58 16.31 -5.11 3.45
N LEU A 59 17.01 -6.25 3.55
CA LEU A 59 17.38 -6.84 4.84
C LEU A 59 18.66 -6.19 5.34
N ASN A 60 18.55 -5.51 6.47
CA ASN A 60 19.67 -5.02 7.25
C ASN A 60 19.47 -5.45 8.70
N ASP A 61 20.52 -5.34 9.52
CA ASP A 61 20.47 -5.71 10.95
C ASP A 61 19.62 -4.73 11.81
N GLN A 62 18.87 -3.80 11.19
CA GLN A 62 18.03 -2.85 11.91
C GLN A 62 16.63 -3.44 12.14
N SER A 63 16.14 -3.42 13.38
CA SER A 63 14.79 -3.90 13.68
C SER A 63 13.73 -3.06 12.96
N VAL A 64 12.81 -3.71 12.24
CA VAL A 64 11.59 -3.08 11.72
C VAL A 64 10.75 -2.63 12.93
N LYS A 65 10.48 -1.33 13.04
CA LYS A 65 9.88 -0.72 14.25
C LYS A 65 8.36 -0.81 14.33
N PHE A 66 7.72 -1.52 13.41
CA PHE A 66 6.27 -1.66 13.38
C PHE A 66 5.88 -3.00 12.76
N GLN A 67 4.77 -3.55 13.24
CA GLN A 67 4.20 -4.82 12.76
C GLN A 67 2.78 -4.52 12.32
N VAL A 68 2.48 -4.77 11.05
CA VAL A 68 1.09 -4.70 10.57
C VAL A 68 0.43 -6.06 10.81
N VAL A 69 -0.66 -6.05 11.56
CA VAL A 69 -1.45 -7.24 11.89
C VAL A 69 -2.64 -7.28 10.94
N GLY A 70 -2.84 -8.41 10.24
CA GLY A 70 -3.99 -8.63 9.37
C GLY A 70 -4.51 -10.06 9.50
N ASP A 71 -5.84 -10.23 9.37
CA ASP A 71 -6.50 -11.53 9.45
C ASP A 71 -6.18 -12.43 8.24
N LEU A 72 -6.07 -13.74 8.48
CA LEU A 72 -5.56 -14.77 7.55
C LEU A 72 -6.56 -15.26 6.47
N ASP A 73 -7.73 -14.65 6.37
CA ASP A 73 -8.74 -15.07 5.38
C ASP A 73 -8.41 -14.49 4.00
N ASN A 74 -8.11 -15.38 3.04
CA ASN A 74 -7.61 -15.11 1.68
C ASN A 74 -6.16 -14.57 1.62
N LEU A 75 -5.19 -15.44 1.88
CA LEU A 75 -3.76 -15.17 1.73
C LEU A 75 -3.42 -14.68 0.31
N SER A 76 -2.95 -13.44 0.21
CA SER A 76 -2.28 -12.89 -0.97
C SER A 76 -0.78 -13.15 -0.92
N ALA A 77 -0.10 -13.02 -2.05
CA ALA A 77 1.35 -13.09 -2.10
C ALA A 77 2.04 -12.05 -1.20
N ILE A 78 1.40 -10.90 -1.00
CA ILE A 78 1.89 -9.84 -0.13
C ILE A 78 1.85 -10.28 1.34
N ASP A 79 0.83 -11.04 1.76
CA ASP A 79 0.74 -11.58 3.12
C ASP A 79 1.90 -12.53 3.42
N ILE A 80 2.35 -13.32 2.43
CA ILE A 80 3.53 -14.17 2.55
C ILE A 80 4.80 -13.33 2.75
N LEU A 81 5.01 -12.30 1.91
CA LEU A 81 6.17 -11.41 2.04
C LEU A 81 6.17 -10.66 3.38
N SER A 82 4.98 -10.27 3.85
CA SER A 82 4.80 -9.63 5.16
C SER A 82 5.12 -10.58 6.30
N ALA A 83 4.67 -11.84 6.24
CA ALA A 83 5.00 -12.86 7.23
C ALA A 83 6.51 -13.18 7.26
N CYS A 84 7.22 -12.98 6.14
CA CYS A 84 8.67 -13.09 6.07
C CYS A 84 9.43 -11.83 6.57
N ASN A 85 8.73 -10.80 7.07
CA ASN A 85 9.28 -9.50 7.47
C ASN A 85 10.02 -8.76 6.34
N LEU A 86 9.67 -9.02 5.07
CA LEU A 86 10.31 -8.39 3.92
C LEU A 86 9.54 -7.15 3.44
N VAL A 87 8.24 -7.10 3.70
CA VAL A 87 7.34 -6.03 3.27
C VAL A 87 6.40 -5.69 4.41
N ASN A 88 6.10 -4.41 4.60
CA ASN A 88 5.01 -4.00 5.49
C ASN A 88 3.75 -3.76 4.65
N TYR A 89 2.76 -4.64 4.77
CA TYR A 89 1.51 -4.50 4.03
C TYR A 89 0.50 -3.67 4.81
N PHE A 90 0.13 -2.49 4.31
CA PHE A 90 -0.85 -1.59 4.94
C PHE A 90 -1.98 -1.23 3.96
N GLY A 91 -3.08 -0.69 4.48
CA GLY A 91 -4.27 -0.33 3.68
C GLY A 91 -5.20 -1.51 3.34
N LYS A 92 -5.08 -2.64 4.06
CA LYS A 92 -6.09 -3.70 4.04
C LYS A 92 -7.36 -3.15 4.70
N MET A 93 -8.49 -3.27 4.01
CA MET A 93 -9.76 -2.69 4.46
C MET A 93 -10.75 -3.81 4.76
N ASP A 94 -11.28 -3.80 5.97
CA ASP A 94 -12.43 -4.63 6.32
C ASP A 94 -13.71 -3.88 5.97
N LEU A 95 -14.43 -4.43 5.00
CA LEU A 95 -15.69 -3.84 4.54
C LEU A 95 -16.80 -4.23 5.53
N GLY A 96 -17.08 -3.34 6.48
CA GLY A 96 -18.18 -3.47 7.42
C GLY A 96 -19.52 -2.99 6.85
N GLY A 97 -20.63 -3.38 7.51
CA GLY A 97 -21.98 -2.87 7.23
C GLY A 97 -22.73 -3.52 6.06
N SER A 98 -23.98 -3.11 5.85
CA SER A 98 -24.83 -3.56 4.74
C SER A 98 -24.80 -2.57 3.55
N GLY A 99 -25.11 -3.05 2.34
CA GLY A 99 -25.20 -2.19 1.15
C GLY A 99 -23.85 -1.83 0.51
N VAL A 100 -23.49 -0.54 0.51
CA VAL A 100 -22.24 -0.04 -0.12
C VAL A 100 -20.99 -0.46 0.68
N GLY A 101 -21.17 -0.65 1.99
CA GLY A 101 -20.12 -0.90 2.96
C GLY A 101 -19.61 0.41 3.59
N GLN A 102 -18.98 0.28 4.75
CA GLN A 102 -18.28 1.36 5.43
C GLN A 102 -16.83 0.95 5.65
N ILE A 103 -15.92 1.91 5.48
CA ILE A 103 -14.49 1.74 5.75
C ILE A 103 -13.97 2.87 6.62
N ALA A 104 -13.11 2.51 7.57
CA ALA A 104 -12.32 3.44 8.35
C ALA A 104 -10.85 3.27 7.96
N VAL A 105 -10.22 4.33 7.46
CA VAL A 105 -8.82 4.32 7.02
C VAL A 105 -7.94 4.92 8.10
N TYR A 106 -7.06 4.10 8.68
CA TYR A 106 -6.11 4.52 9.71
C TYR A 106 -4.74 4.84 9.09
N PRO A 107 -4.09 5.95 9.51
CA PRO A 107 -2.76 6.29 9.04
C PRO A 107 -1.68 5.49 9.76
N VAL A 108 -0.63 5.13 9.04
CA VAL A 108 0.66 4.76 9.63
C VAL A 108 1.43 6.04 9.92
N LEU A 109 1.82 6.25 11.18
CA LEU A 109 2.53 7.44 11.61
C LEU A 109 4.03 7.21 11.55
N ILE A 110 4.72 8.06 10.80
CA ILE A 110 6.17 8.00 10.63
C ILE A 110 6.73 9.34 11.09
N LYS A 111 7.69 9.32 12.02
CA LYS A 111 8.36 10.51 12.52
C LYS A 111 9.86 10.39 12.31
N LYS A 112 10.47 11.40 11.68
CA LYS A 112 11.93 11.52 11.51
C LYS A 112 12.36 12.92 11.92
N GLY A 113 12.99 13.02 13.09
CA GLY A 113 13.35 14.31 13.69
C GLY A 113 12.10 15.16 13.96
N MET A 114 12.02 16.32 13.31
CA MET A 114 10.89 17.26 13.42
C MET A 114 9.77 16.96 12.42
N THR A 115 10.01 16.14 11.40
CA THR A 115 9.03 15.85 10.36
C THR A 115 8.16 14.67 10.78
N SER A 116 6.84 14.89 10.72
CA SER A 116 5.82 13.86 10.93
C SER A 116 5.05 13.62 9.64
N VAL A 117 4.84 12.35 9.29
CA VAL A 117 4.09 11.92 8.10
C VAL A 117 2.98 10.98 8.54
N ALA A 118 1.76 11.24 8.07
CA ALA A 118 0.61 10.37 8.21
C ALA A 118 0.36 9.69 6.87
N LEU A 119 0.72 8.41 6.80
CA LEU A 119 0.62 7.61 5.58
C LEU A 119 -0.69 6.81 5.60
N TYR A 120 -1.65 7.26 4.79
CA TYR A 120 -2.91 6.58 4.53
C TYR A 120 -2.76 5.63 3.34
N GLY A 121 -3.26 4.41 3.48
CA GLY A 121 -3.29 3.43 2.41
C GLY A 121 -4.72 2.98 2.15
N LEU A 122 -5.09 2.89 0.87
CA LEU A 122 -6.34 2.29 0.45
C LEU A 122 -6.05 1.21 -0.57
N GLY A 123 -6.16 -0.05 -0.14
CA GLY A 123 -6.03 -1.21 -1.01
C GLY A 123 -7.06 -1.20 -2.14
N THR A 124 -6.83 -2.02 -3.16
CA THR A 124 -7.67 -2.03 -4.36
C THR A 124 -9.12 -2.40 -4.03
N ILE A 125 -10.02 -1.43 -4.12
CA ILE A 125 -11.47 -1.63 -4.15
C ILE A 125 -11.91 -1.53 -5.62
N ARG A 126 -12.98 -2.23 -6.04
CA ARG A 126 -13.51 -2.06 -7.40
C ARG A 126 -13.94 -0.60 -7.60
N ASP A 127 -13.52 0.03 -8.70
CA ASP A 127 -13.72 1.46 -8.94
C ASP A 127 -15.18 1.89 -8.74
N GLU A 128 -16.15 1.14 -9.29
CA GLU A 128 -17.58 1.46 -9.16
C GLU A 128 -18.07 1.43 -7.71
N ARG A 129 -17.53 0.50 -6.90
CA ARG A 129 -17.86 0.40 -5.48
C ARG A 129 -17.25 1.58 -4.74
N LEU A 130 -15.97 1.85 -4.94
CA LEU A 130 -15.28 2.95 -4.27
C LEU A 130 -15.87 4.31 -4.65
N ASN A 131 -16.20 4.52 -5.93
CA ASN A 131 -16.89 5.73 -6.37
C ASN A 131 -18.25 5.90 -5.68
N ARG A 132 -19.00 4.81 -5.48
CA ARG A 132 -20.26 4.84 -4.72
C ARG A 132 -20.03 5.09 -3.23
N MET A 133 -18.94 4.59 -2.66
CA MET A 133 -18.54 4.85 -1.27
C MET A 133 -18.24 6.32 -1.06
N PHE A 134 -17.41 6.95 -1.91
CA PHE A 134 -17.11 8.38 -1.78
C PHE A 134 -18.35 9.29 -1.90
N ARG A 135 -19.37 8.88 -2.65
CA ARG A 135 -20.64 9.61 -2.76
C ARG A 135 -21.62 9.35 -1.61
N THR A 136 -21.41 8.28 -0.84
CA THR A 136 -22.30 7.91 0.26
C THR A 136 -21.77 8.54 1.54
N PRO A 137 -22.54 9.44 2.19
CA PRO A 137 -22.10 10.08 3.43
C PRO A 137 -21.65 9.04 4.47
N HIS A 138 -20.53 9.33 5.15
CA HIS A 138 -19.95 8.49 6.21
C HIS A 138 -19.51 7.07 5.79
N SER A 139 -19.52 6.75 4.50
CA SER A 139 -19.07 5.43 4.00
C SER A 139 -17.55 5.30 4.00
N VAL A 140 -16.81 6.39 3.81
CA VAL A 140 -15.35 6.45 3.97
C VAL A 140 -15.04 7.41 5.12
N GLN A 141 -14.37 6.91 6.15
CA GLN A 141 -13.96 7.69 7.32
C GLN A 141 -12.43 7.73 7.41
N TRP A 142 -11.88 8.93 7.36
CA TRP A 142 -10.44 9.16 7.52
C TRP A 142 -10.13 9.34 9.01
N MET A 143 -9.46 8.35 9.59
CA MET A 143 -9.14 8.37 11.02
C MET A 143 -7.95 9.27 11.25
N ARG A 144 -8.01 10.12 12.28
CA ARG A 144 -6.89 10.97 12.65
C ARG A 144 -6.03 10.34 13.74
N PRO A 145 -4.73 10.69 13.80
CA PRO A 145 -3.90 10.36 14.95
C PRO A 145 -4.56 10.90 16.22
N GLY A 146 -4.70 10.06 17.26
CA GLY A 146 -5.31 10.45 18.52
C GLY A 146 -4.58 11.63 19.18
N THR A 147 -5.36 12.57 19.72
CA THR A 147 -4.96 13.82 20.38
C THR A 147 -4.30 13.63 21.76
N GLN A 148 -3.38 12.68 21.91
CA GLN A 148 -2.56 12.64 23.13
C GLN A 148 -1.48 13.73 23.15
N ASP A 149 -1.08 14.26 21.99
CA ASP A 149 -0.17 15.41 21.86
C ASP A 149 -0.75 16.45 20.87
N ALA A 150 -1.82 17.13 21.31
CA ALA A 150 -2.66 18.02 20.50
C ALA A 150 -1.92 19.20 19.81
N GLU A 151 -0.67 19.51 20.20
CA GLU A 151 0.14 20.56 19.58
C GLU A 151 1.01 20.08 18.41
N SER A 152 1.11 18.76 18.15
CA SER A 152 2.07 18.21 17.17
C SER A 152 1.45 17.53 15.94
N VAL A 153 0.12 17.38 15.90
CA VAL A 153 -0.58 16.65 14.84
C VAL A 153 -1.06 17.55 13.69
N SER A 154 -1.21 18.88 13.90
CA SER A 154 -1.61 19.80 12.82
C SER A 154 -0.59 19.90 11.69
N ASP A 155 0.68 19.62 12.00
CA ASP A 155 1.81 19.81 11.08
C ASP A 155 2.21 18.50 10.38
N CYS A 156 1.38 17.46 10.50
CA CYS A 156 1.66 16.18 9.88
C CYS A 156 1.44 16.25 8.36
N PHE A 157 2.44 15.83 7.59
CA PHE A 157 2.31 15.72 6.15
C PHE A 157 1.50 14.46 5.80
N ASN A 158 0.32 14.64 5.20
CA ASN A 158 -0.59 13.54 4.87
C ASN A 158 -0.28 12.99 3.48
N ILE A 159 0.01 11.69 3.39
CA ILE A 159 0.21 10.96 2.13
C ILE A 159 -0.91 9.94 1.98
N LEU A 160 -1.62 9.94 0.85
CA LEU A 160 -2.56 8.90 0.49
C LEU A 160 -2.00 8.05 -0.65
N VAL A 161 -1.90 6.74 -0.42
CA VAL A 161 -1.56 5.75 -1.45
C VAL A 161 -2.83 5.02 -1.87
N LEU A 162 -3.16 5.12 -3.16
CA LEU A 162 -4.32 4.47 -3.75
C LEU A 162 -3.94 3.79 -5.06
N HIS A 163 -4.60 2.68 -5.35
CA HIS A 163 -4.40 1.91 -6.58
C HIS A 163 -5.75 1.76 -7.30
N GLN A 164 -6.13 2.78 -8.07
CA GLN A 164 -7.42 2.91 -8.74
C GLN A 164 -7.27 3.53 -10.13
N ASN A 165 -8.28 3.39 -10.97
CA ASN A 165 -8.30 4.06 -12.25
C ASN A 165 -8.44 5.59 -12.08
N ARG A 166 -7.53 6.35 -12.69
CA ARG A 166 -7.59 7.83 -12.71
C ARG A 166 -8.51 8.36 -13.81
N ILE A 167 -8.53 7.70 -14.97
CA ILE A 167 -9.27 8.17 -16.15
C ILE A 167 -10.57 7.38 -16.28
N LYS A 168 -11.68 8.11 -16.43
CA LYS A 168 -13.01 7.54 -16.67
C LYS A 168 -13.06 6.93 -18.07
N THR A 169 -13.17 5.61 -18.15
CA THR A 169 -13.67 4.93 -19.35
C THR A 169 -15.21 4.94 -19.36
N ASN A 170 -15.84 4.98 -18.17
CA ASN A 170 -17.23 5.32 -17.95
C ASN A 170 -17.39 6.19 -16.67
N PRO A 171 -18.56 6.80 -16.39
CA PRO A 171 -18.73 7.73 -15.27
C PRO A 171 -18.45 7.17 -13.86
N LYS A 172 -18.43 5.84 -13.70
CA LYS A 172 -18.26 5.12 -12.42
C LYS A 172 -16.95 4.34 -12.34
N SER A 173 -16.16 4.27 -13.41
CA SER A 173 -14.98 3.40 -13.52
C SER A 173 -13.67 4.07 -13.11
N ALA A 174 -13.74 5.19 -12.39
CA ALA A 174 -12.56 5.92 -11.95
C ALA A 174 -12.91 6.78 -10.73
N ILE A 175 -11.88 7.19 -10.01
CA ILE A 175 -11.98 8.05 -8.83
C ILE A 175 -11.53 9.46 -9.18
N ASN A 176 -12.32 10.47 -8.79
CA ASN A 176 -11.95 11.86 -8.98
C ASN A 176 -10.93 12.28 -7.91
N GLU A 177 -9.92 13.05 -8.28
CA GLU A 177 -8.92 13.58 -7.35
C GLU A 177 -9.56 14.37 -6.19
N HIS A 178 -10.68 15.07 -6.44
CA HIS A 178 -11.43 15.77 -5.40
C HIS A 178 -12.09 14.82 -4.39
N GLU A 179 -12.42 13.59 -4.77
CA GLU A 179 -12.99 12.57 -3.86
C GLU A 179 -11.92 12.00 -2.91
N CYS A 180 -10.64 12.16 -3.25
CA CYS A 180 -9.49 11.69 -2.47
C CYS A 180 -8.95 12.71 -1.46
N LEU A 181 -9.55 13.92 -1.39
CA LEU A 181 -9.14 14.93 -0.43
C LEU A 181 -9.49 14.46 0.98
N ILE A 182 -8.47 14.38 1.83
CA ILE A 182 -8.64 14.15 3.26
C ILE A 182 -9.03 15.51 3.85
N GLU A 183 -10.34 15.79 3.92
CA GLU A 183 -10.84 17.07 4.41
C GLU A 183 -10.46 17.30 5.91
N PRO A 184 -10.17 18.58 6.28
CA PRO A 184 -9.80 18.99 7.63
C PRO A 184 -10.95 18.95 8.65
#